data_AF-A0A8J8C2H4-F1
#
_entry.id   AF-A0A8J8C2H4-F1
#
_cell.length_a   1.000
_cell.length_b   1.000
_cell.length_c   1.000
_cell.angle_alpha   90.00
_cell.angle_beta   90.00
_cell.angle_gamma   90.00
#
_symmetry.space_group_name_H-M   'P 1'
#
loop_
_entity.id
_entity.type
_entity.pdbx_description
1 polymer ?
#
loop_
_entity_poly.entity_id
_entity_poly.type
_entity_poly.pdbx_seq_one_letter_code
_entity_poly.pdbx_strand_id
1 'polypeptide(L)' 'MTFDNDKKLASARPDKSKRGSIDEAIKPLCDLINDSDNYFTTSSCAGRIVVMSEGRDHKKD' A
#
# COMPACT_ATOMS: atom_id res chain seq x y z
N MET A 1 -0.37 -2.88 21.67
CA MET A 1 -0.09 -3.31 20.28
C MET A 1 1.08 -4.26 20.35
N THR A 2 0.94 -5.46 19.78
CA THR A 2 2.01 -6.46 19.67
C THR A 2 2.37 -6.62 18.21
N PHE A 3 3.62 -7.01 17.94
CA PHE A 3 4.12 -7.19 16.59
C PHE A 3 3.21 -8.11 15.75
N ASP A 4 2.82 -9.27 16.29
CA ASP A 4 1.97 -10.24 15.58
C ASP A 4 0.61 -9.67 15.21
N ASN A 5 0.02 -8.87 16.12
CA ASN A 5 -1.26 -8.24 15.87
C ASN A 5 -1.14 -7.17 14.78
N ASP A 6 -0.06 -6.38 14.79
CA ASP A 6 0.17 -5.34 13.79
C ASP A 6 0.46 -5.94 12.41
N LYS A 7 1.24 -7.03 12.35
CA LYS A 7 1.50 -7.82 11.14
C LYS A 7 0.21 -8.40 10.55
N LYS A 8 -0.65 -8.98 11.39
CA LYS A 8 -1.96 -9.51 10.99
C LYS A 8 -2.87 -8.40 10.44
N LEU A 9 -2.92 -7.25 11.12
CA LEU A 9 -3.74 -6.12 10.70
C LEU A 9 -3.25 -5.49 9.39
N ALA A 10 -1.94 -5.40 9.18
CA ALA A 10 -1.37 -4.87 7.95
C ALA A 10 -1.79 -5.70 6.72
N SER A 11 -1.77 -7.02 6.84
CA SER A 11 -2.10 -7.96 5.75
C SER A 11 -3.60 -8.03 5.43
N ALA A 12 -4.46 -7.64 6.37
CA ALA A 12 -5.93 -7.68 6.20
C ALA A 12 -6.53 -6.38 5.67
N ARG A 13 -5.74 -5.31 5.55
CA ARG A 13 -6.24 -4.00 5.12
C ARG A 13 -6.48 -3.98 3.62
N PRO A 14 -7.63 -3.43 3.16
CA PRO A 14 -7.87 -3.23 1.73
C PRO A 14 -6.90 -2.19 1.17
N ASP A 15 -6.56 -2.33 -0.11
CA ASP A 15 -5.75 -1.36 -0.83
C ASP A 15 -6.49 -0.01 -0.94
N LYS A 16 -5.86 1.05 -0.44
CA LYS A 16 -6.38 2.43 -0.46
C LYS A 16 -5.65 3.34 -1.44
N SER A 17 -4.72 2.79 -2.23
CA SER A 17 -4.03 3.54 -3.27
C SER A 17 -5.03 3.93 -4.37
N LYS A 18 -4.73 5.01 -5.11
CA LYS A 18 -5.55 5.40 -6.29
C LYS A 18 -5.59 4.31 -7.37
N ARG A 19 -4.63 3.38 -7.38
CA ARG A 19 -4.60 2.25 -8.33
C ARG A 19 -5.55 1.13 -7.89
N GLY A 20 -5.82 1.00 -6.60
CA GLY A 20 -6.68 -0.05 -6.04
C GLY A 20 -6.03 -1.43 -6.02
N SER A 21 -4.74 -1.52 -6.32
CA SER A 21 -3.95 -2.75 -6.25
C SER A 21 -2.46 -2.47 -6.09
N ILE A 22 -1.74 -3.43 -5.51
CA ILE A 22 -0.29 -3.38 -5.32
C ILE A 22 0.45 -3.37 -6.65
N ASP A 23 1.42 -2.47 -6.81
CA ASP A 23 2.21 -2.37 -8.05
C ASP A 23 2.99 -3.69 -8.30
N GLU A 24 2.76 -4.34 -9.44
CA GLU A 24 3.35 -5.66 -9.75
C GLU A 24 4.88 -5.70 -9.64
N ALA A 25 5.53 -4.58 -9.95
CA ALA A 25 6.98 -4.45 -9.92
C ALA A 25 7.58 -4.62 -8.50
N ILE A 26 6.83 -4.29 -7.44
CA ILE A 26 7.32 -4.45 -6.05
C ILE A 26 6.71 -5.66 -5.35
N LYS A 27 5.68 -6.28 -5.94
CA LYS A 27 4.97 -7.40 -5.33
C LYS A 27 5.93 -8.51 -4.85
N PRO A 28 6.92 -8.98 -5.65
CA PRO A 28 7.84 -10.03 -5.20
C PRO A 28 8.66 -9.64 -3.96
N LEU A 29 9.05 -8.36 -3.85
CA LEU A 29 9.78 -7.86 -2.69
C LEU A 29 8.89 -7.79 -1.45
N CYS A 30 7.65 -7.31 -1.61
CA CYS A 30 6.68 -7.29 -0.51
C CYS A 30 6.35 -8.70 -0.02
N ASP A 31 6.13 -9.65 -0.93
CA ASP A 31 5.87 -11.05 -0.59
C ASP A 31 7.06 -11.61 0.22
N LEU A 32 8.30 -11.42 -0.26
CA LEU A 32 9.52 -11.87 0.44
C LEU A 32 9.64 -11.31 1.86
N ILE A 33 9.33 -10.02 2.05
CA ILE A 33 9.39 -9.39 3.38
C ILE A 33 8.29 -9.95 4.30
N ASN A 34 7.08 -10.15 3.78
CA ASN A 34 5.93 -10.61 4.57
C ASN A 34 6.04 -12.09 4.98
N ASP A 35 6.75 -12.89 4.19
CA ASP A 35 7.08 -14.29 4.52
C ASP A 35 8.04 -14.42 5.73
N SER A 36 8.73 -13.35 6.13
CA SER A 36 9.62 -13.36 7.30
C SER A 36 8.87 -13.13 8.62
N ASP A 37 9.08 -13.99 9.63
CA ASP A 37 8.45 -13.87 10.94
C ASP A 37 8.63 -12.50 11.62
N ASN A 38 9.81 -11.88 11.45
CA ASN A 38 10.17 -10.65 12.17
C ASN A 38 9.93 -9.36 11.37
N TYR A 39 9.35 -9.46 10.17
CA TYR A 39 9.07 -8.31 9.32
C TYR A 39 7.68 -8.38 8.70
N PHE A 40 7.16 -7.22 8.32
CA PHE A 40 5.99 -7.07 7.48
C PHE A 40 6.01 -5.72 6.77
N THR A 41 5.35 -5.62 5.63
CA THR A 41 5.19 -4.37 4.89
C THR A 41 3.89 -3.68 5.28
N THR A 42 3.86 -2.35 5.17
CA THR A 42 2.62 -1.57 5.20
C THR A 42 2.37 -0.99 3.80
N SER A 43 1.79 0.21 3.69
CA SER A 43 1.58 0.89 2.41
C SER A 43 2.89 1.03 1.64
N SER A 44 2.97 0.41 0.46
CA SER A 44 4.19 0.35 -0.38
C SER A 44 3.83 0.58 -1.85
N CYS A 45 4.74 1.14 -2.66
CA CYS A 45 4.54 1.38 -4.09
C CYS A 45 5.85 1.28 -4.89
N ALA A 46 5.74 1.11 -6.20
CA ALA A 46 6.88 1.00 -7.14
C ALA A 46 7.38 2.36 -7.67
N GLY A 47 6.83 3.47 -7.15
CA GLY A 47 7.02 4.80 -7.73
C GLY A 47 6.10 5.04 -8.93
N ARG A 48 5.73 6.31 -9.14
CA ARG A 48 4.87 6.72 -10.25
C ARG A 48 5.17 8.15 -10.64
N ILE A 49 5.25 8.41 -11.94
CA ILE A 49 5.26 9.77 -12.48
C ILE A 49 3.81 10.20 -12.66
N VAL A 50 3.45 11.34 -12.09
CA VAL A 50 2.11 11.92 -12.20
C VAL A 50 2.21 13.38 -12.57
N VAL A 51 1.37 13.83 -13.50
CA VAL A 51 1.13 15.25 -13.76
C VAL A 51 -0.06 15.66 -12.91
N MET A 52 0.12 16.67 -12.06
CA MET A 52 -0.91 17.15 -11.15
C MET A 52 -1.14 18.63 -11.43
N SER A 53 -2.40 19.05 -11.43
CA SER A 53 -2.81 20.46 -11.46
C SER A 53 -3.70 20.71 -10.25
N GLU A 54 -3.48 21.82 -9.54
CA GLU A 54 -4.43 22.24 -8.49
C GLU A 54 -5.72 22.74 -9.14
N GLY A 55 -6.77 21.93 -9.08
CA GLY A 55 -8.14 22.35 -9.38
C GLY A 55 -8.92 22.40 -8.07
N ARG A 56 -9.62 23.51 -7.80
CA ARG A 56 -10.59 23.59 -6.69
C ARG A 56 -11.54 22.40 -6.83
N ASP A 57 -11.70 21.60 -5.78
CA ASP A 57 -12.59 20.44 -5.76
C ASP A 57 -13.99 20.84 -6.25
N HIS A 58 -14.34 20.46 -7.48
CA HIS A 58 -15.73 20.45 -7.90
C HIS A 58 -16.40 19.29 -7.17
N LYS A 59 -17.03 19.58 -6.02
CA LYS A 59 -18.10 18.73 -5.49
C LYS A 59 -19.07 18.49 -6.65
N LYS A 60 -19.24 17.23 -7.06
CA LYS A 60 -20.35 16.83 -7.91
C LYS A 60 -21.58 16.76 -7.02
N ASP A 61 -22.60 17.55 -7.37
CA ASP A 61 -23.97 17.47 -6.84
C ASP A 61 -24.57 16.08 -7.07
#